data_AF-A0A830EVK9-F1
#
_entry.id   AF-A0A830EVK9-F1
#
_cell.length_a   1.000
_cell.length_b   1.000
_cell.length_c   1.000
_cell.angle_alpha   90.00
_cell.angle_beta   90.00
_cell.angle_gamma   90.00
#
_symmetry.space_group_name_H-M   'P 1'
#
loop_
_entity.id
_entity.type
_entity.pdbx_description
1 polymer ?
#
loop_
_entity_poly.entity_id
_entity_poly.type
_entity_poly.pdbx_seq_one_letter_code
_entity_poly.pdbx_strand_id
1 'polypeptide(L)'
;MSLIDSLLDDTTSAEPEDSSEPTIKLSESENEVVYPVVVEASELSAYKRLFEYDIETPYGVPETPEFLEDVLNEPWREATLGDRSWQEETNQTRDAAKAIIGAWSTELSGERGVILMPTGAYYYLAKPLWACGVRVKQNKAPPKIIDDLLTAASLVKRLKSAETGDVPAVFAHVGDVPMTSGEMDSC
;
A
#
# COMPACT_ATOMS: atom_id res chain seq x y z
N MET A 1 25.85 -27.38 -54.16
CA MET A 1 24.71 -26.46 -54.18
C MET A 1 23.65 -27.06 -53.29
N SER A 2 23.37 -26.41 -52.17
CA SER A 2 22.66 -26.99 -51.03
C SER A 2 21.17 -26.70 -51.13
N LEU A 3 20.32 -27.69 -50.84
CA LEU A 3 18.85 -27.61 -50.79
C LEU A 3 18.30 -26.51 -49.86
N ILE A 4 19.16 -25.93 -49.03
CA ILE A 4 18.83 -24.97 -47.98
C ILE A 4 18.60 -23.56 -48.56
N ASP A 5 19.30 -23.18 -49.63
CA ASP A 5 19.13 -21.86 -50.26
C ASP A 5 17.80 -21.74 -51.02
N SER A 6 17.16 -22.86 -51.35
CA SER A 6 15.90 -22.87 -52.13
C SER A 6 14.64 -22.74 -51.27
N LEU A 7 14.76 -22.75 -49.92
CA LEU A 7 13.64 -22.63 -48.98
C LEU A 7 13.48 -21.22 -48.39
N LEU A 8 14.41 -20.30 -48.68
CA LEU A 8 14.44 -18.96 -48.09
C LEU A 8 13.89 -17.85 -49.01
N ASP A 9 13.56 -18.17 -50.26
CA ASP A 9 13.25 -17.15 -51.29
C ASP A 9 11.74 -16.89 -51.48
N ASP A 10 10.89 -17.42 -50.61
CA ASP A 10 9.42 -17.29 -50.71
C ASP A 10 8.80 -16.58 -49.49
N THR A 11 9.48 -15.56 -48.98
CA THR A 11 8.84 -14.58 -48.08
C THR A 11 8.24 -13.46 -48.92
N THR A 12 7.03 -13.72 -49.41
CA THR A 12 6.07 -12.68 -49.78
C THR A 12 6.12 -11.60 -48.69
N SER A 13 6.39 -10.36 -49.11
CA SER A 13 6.40 -9.16 -48.27
C SER A 13 5.23 -9.21 -47.29
N ALA A 14 5.55 -9.19 -45.99
CA ALA A 14 4.55 -9.08 -44.94
C ALA A 14 3.60 -7.91 -45.26
N GLU A 15 2.30 -8.15 -45.17
CA GLU A 15 1.29 -7.08 -45.13
C GLU A 15 1.70 -6.05 -44.08
N PRO A 16 1.53 -4.74 -44.34
CA PRO A 16 1.81 -3.73 -43.33
C PRO A 16 0.94 -3.99 -42.11
N GLU A 17 1.57 -4.22 -40.95
CA GLU A 17 0.87 -4.39 -39.69
C GLU A 17 -0.02 -3.16 -39.45
N ASP A 18 -1.32 -3.39 -39.31
CA ASP A 18 -2.29 -2.37 -38.91
C ASP A 18 -1.86 -1.88 -37.52
N SER A 19 -1.32 -0.66 -37.46
CA SER A 19 -0.79 0.00 -36.26
C SER A 19 -1.87 0.38 -35.24
N SER A 20 -3.06 -0.18 -35.36
CA SER A 20 -4.21 0.12 -34.52
C SER A 20 -4.37 -1.00 -33.50
N GLU A 21 -3.43 -1.10 -32.54
CA GLU A 21 -3.65 -1.96 -31.37
C GLU A 21 -5.01 -1.63 -30.75
N PRO A 22 -5.90 -2.62 -30.52
CA PRO A 22 -7.21 -2.36 -29.97
C PRO A 22 -7.05 -1.81 -28.55
N THR A 23 -7.19 -0.49 -28.41
CA THR A 23 -7.16 0.17 -27.12
C THR A 23 -8.50 -0.08 -26.42
N ILE A 24 -8.50 -0.98 -25.43
CA ILE A 24 -9.66 -1.18 -24.55
C ILE A 24 -9.75 0.04 -23.63
N LYS A 25 -10.80 0.85 -23.80
CA LYS A 25 -11.11 1.93 -22.86
C LYS A 25 -11.80 1.34 -21.64
N LEU A 26 -11.09 1.28 -20.52
CA LEU A 26 -11.68 0.96 -19.23
C LEU A 26 -12.33 2.21 -18.64
N SER A 27 -13.51 2.05 -18.03
CA SER A 27 -14.16 3.15 -17.32
C SER A 27 -13.47 3.39 -15.98
N GLU A 28 -13.05 4.62 -15.72
CA GLU A 28 -12.50 5.06 -14.43
C GLU A 28 -13.53 4.99 -13.29
N SER A 29 -14.83 4.91 -13.60
CA SER A 29 -15.88 4.75 -12.59
C SER A 29 -16.07 3.31 -12.13
N GLU A 30 -15.55 2.34 -12.88
CA GLU A 30 -15.73 0.90 -12.62
C GLU A 30 -14.39 0.19 -12.35
N ASN A 31 -13.27 0.85 -12.65
CA ASN A 31 -11.94 0.29 -12.52
C ASN A 31 -11.02 1.26 -11.79
N GLU A 32 -10.11 0.70 -11.01
CA GLU A 32 -9.11 1.43 -10.26
C GLU A 32 -7.71 0.88 -10.55
N VAL A 33 -6.71 1.76 -10.54
CA VAL A 33 -5.30 1.37 -10.60
C VAL A 33 -4.86 0.87 -9.22
N VAL A 34 -4.45 -0.39 -9.18
CA VAL A 34 -4.04 -1.06 -7.95
C VAL A 34 -2.71 -1.76 -8.11
N TYR A 35 -2.07 -2.03 -6.98
CA TYR A 35 -0.77 -2.69 -6.88
C TYR A 35 -0.95 -4.03 -6.16
N PRO A 36 -0.67 -5.17 -6.81
CA PRO A 36 -0.73 -6.47 -6.15
C PRO A 36 0.40 -6.58 -5.12
N VAL A 37 0.06 -6.65 -3.83
CA VAL A 37 1.04 -6.74 -2.74
C VAL A 37 0.80 -7.98 -1.90
N VAL A 38 1.89 -8.70 -1.63
CA VAL A 38 1.87 -9.82 -0.70
C VAL A 38 1.78 -9.32 0.74
N VAL A 39 0.82 -9.83 1.49
CA VAL A 39 0.56 -9.47 2.89
C VAL A 39 0.46 -10.74 3.74
N GLU A 40 0.93 -10.66 4.98
CA GLU A 40 0.83 -11.73 5.98
C GLU A 40 -0.21 -11.39 7.07
N ALA A 41 -0.93 -12.40 7.56
CA ALA A 41 -1.93 -12.23 8.63
C ALA A 41 -1.31 -11.70 9.93
N SER A 42 -0.04 -12.01 10.16
CA SER A 42 0.78 -11.51 11.28
C SER A 42 0.93 -9.98 11.24
N GLU A 43 1.10 -9.41 10.05
CA GLU A 43 1.26 -7.97 9.81
C GLU A 43 -0.06 -7.23 10.09
N LEU A 44 -1.18 -7.75 9.59
CA LEU A 44 -2.51 -7.20 9.86
C LEU A 44 -2.88 -7.28 11.35
N SER A 45 -2.49 -8.37 11.99
CA SER A 45 -2.71 -8.56 13.43
C SER A 45 -1.83 -7.64 14.28
N ALA A 46 -0.61 -7.33 13.83
CA ALA A 46 0.26 -6.35 14.49
C ALA A 46 -0.37 -4.96 14.47
N TYR A 47 -0.95 -4.55 13.33
CA TYR A 47 -1.71 -3.30 13.24
C TYR A 47 -2.87 -3.23 14.25
N LYS A 48 -3.67 -4.29 14.36
CA LYS A 48 -4.79 -4.33 15.32
C LYS A 48 -4.31 -4.12 16.76
N ARG A 49 -3.24 -4.80 17.17
CA ARG A 49 -2.64 -4.64 18.51
C ARG A 49 -2.06 -3.24 18.73
N LEU A 50 -1.46 -2.65 17.71
CA LEU A 50 -0.97 -1.27 17.78
C LEU A 50 -2.10 -0.26 17.92
N PHE A 51 -3.24 -0.46 17.24
CA PHE A 51 -4.40 0.40 17.42
C PHE A 51 -5.01 0.31 18.84
N GLU A 52 -5.04 -0.89 19.42
CA GLU A 52 -5.46 -1.09 20.82
C GLU A 52 -4.52 -0.35 21.79
N TYR A 53 -3.19 -0.50 21.60
CA TYR A 53 -2.19 0.20 22.41
C TYR A 53 -2.26 1.73 22.26
N ASP A 54 -2.56 2.22 21.06
CA ASP A 54 -2.67 3.65 20.77
C ASP A 54 -3.88 4.32 21.45
N ILE A 55 -4.96 3.58 21.72
CA ILE A 55 -6.15 4.12 22.40
C ILE A 55 -5.87 4.42 23.88
N GLU A 56 -4.99 3.65 24.53
CA GLU A 56 -4.78 3.71 25.98
C GLU A 56 -3.81 4.80 26.45
N THR A 57 -3.16 5.53 25.53
CA THR A 57 -2.08 6.48 25.87
C THR A 57 -2.42 7.93 25.44
N PRO A 58 -2.43 8.93 26.35
CA PRO A 58 -2.69 10.33 26.02
C PRO A 58 -1.60 10.97 25.14
N TYR A 59 -1.99 11.93 24.30
CA TYR A 59 -1.09 12.64 23.39
C TYR A 59 -0.17 13.63 24.12
N GLY A 60 1.14 13.44 23.99
CA GLY A 60 2.12 14.53 24.01
C GLY A 60 2.66 14.72 22.59
N VAL A 61 3.15 15.91 22.23
CA VAL A 61 3.85 16.15 20.95
C VAL A 61 5.27 15.64 21.06
N PRO A 62 5.74 14.71 20.20
CA PRO A 62 7.11 14.26 20.36
C PRO A 62 7.93 14.02 19.10
N GLU A 63 9.25 14.04 19.29
CA GLU A 63 10.28 13.83 18.28
C GLU A 63 10.31 12.38 17.80
N THR A 64 10.42 12.19 16.48
CA THR A 64 10.48 10.90 15.82
C THR A 64 11.61 10.00 16.35
N PRO A 65 11.43 8.67 16.47
CA PRO A 65 12.51 7.74 16.78
C PRO A 65 13.42 7.50 15.56
N GLU A 66 14.75 7.58 15.73
CA GLU A 66 15.75 7.40 14.64
C GLU A 66 15.53 6.13 13.79
N PHE A 67 15.16 5.00 14.40
CA PHE A 67 14.91 3.74 13.67
C PHE A 67 13.65 3.76 12.77
N LEU A 68 12.73 4.70 13.01
CA LEU A 68 11.56 4.95 12.18
C LEU A 68 11.77 6.12 11.24
N GLU A 69 12.75 7.00 11.48
CA GLU A 69 13.03 8.12 10.59
C GLU A 69 13.35 7.62 9.18
N ASP A 70 14.22 6.62 9.06
CA ASP A 70 14.59 6.03 7.76
C ASP A 70 13.43 5.33 7.04
N VAL A 71 12.41 4.87 7.77
CA VAL A 71 11.29 4.08 7.22
C VAL A 71 10.05 4.93 6.96
N LEU A 72 9.82 5.97 7.77
CA LEU A 72 8.57 6.73 7.81
C LEU A 72 8.74 8.24 7.54
N ASN A 73 9.92 8.85 7.71
CA ASN A 73 10.06 10.32 7.48
C ASN A 73 10.08 10.71 6.01
N GLU A 74 10.78 9.97 5.13
CA GLU A 74 10.88 10.30 3.70
C GLU A 74 9.49 10.33 3.00
N PRO A 75 8.61 9.32 3.15
CA PRO A 75 7.27 9.38 2.56
C PRO A 75 6.32 10.42 3.20
N TRP A 76 6.54 10.79 4.46
CA TRP A 76 5.59 11.64 5.19
C TRP A 76 5.77 13.14 4.90
N ARG A 77 7.01 13.62 4.77
CA ARG A 77 7.27 15.04 4.44
C ARG A 77 6.78 15.44 3.05
N GLU A 78 6.66 14.49 2.13
CA GLU A 78 6.20 14.74 0.76
C GLU A 78 4.66 14.71 0.63
N ALA A 79 3.95 14.01 1.53
CA ALA A 79 2.50 13.78 1.43
C ALA A 79 1.63 14.77 2.24
N THR A 80 2.22 15.62 3.09
CA THR A 80 1.47 16.60 3.91
C THR A 80 1.30 17.94 3.15
N LEU A 81 0.34 17.99 2.22
CA LEU A 81 -0.09 19.23 1.53
C LEU A 81 -1.60 19.49 1.73
N GLY A 82 -2.06 19.65 2.97
CA GLY A 82 -3.47 19.91 3.27
C GLY A 82 -3.71 20.96 4.37
N ASP A 83 -4.88 21.60 4.34
CA ASP A 83 -5.36 22.64 5.29
C ASP A 83 -5.83 22.08 6.66
N ARG A 84 -5.75 20.77 6.88
CA ARG A 84 -6.26 20.11 8.10
C ARG A 84 -5.30 20.29 9.27
N SER A 85 -5.83 20.39 10.49
CA SER A 85 -4.99 20.37 11.67
C SER A 85 -4.35 18.98 11.85
N TRP A 86 -3.18 18.94 12.51
CA TRP A 86 -2.45 17.71 12.80
C TRP A 86 -3.33 16.63 13.45
N GLN A 87 -4.20 17.02 14.39
CA GLN A 87 -5.06 16.11 15.13
C GLN A 87 -6.19 15.55 14.26
N GLU A 88 -6.80 16.37 13.41
CA GLU A 88 -7.83 15.95 12.45
C GLU A 88 -7.25 14.97 11.43
N GLU A 89 -6.09 15.30 10.85
CA GLU A 89 -5.42 14.44 9.88
C GLU A 89 -4.91 13.13 10.52
N THR A 90 -4.52 13.15 11.80
CA THR A 90 -4.14 11.94 12.56
C THR A 90 -5.35 11.05 12.85
N ASN A 91 -6.49 11.64 13.23
CA ASN A 91 -7.70 10.87 13.47
C ASN A 91 -8.25 10.25 12.18
N GLN A 92 -8.30 11.04 11.10
CA GLN A 92 -8.75 10.55 9.81
C GLN A 92 -7.88 9.38 9.31
N THR A 93 -6.56 9.55 9.31
CA THR A 93 -5.65 8.47 8.87
C THR A 93 -5.75 7.24 9.77
N ARG A 94 -6.04 7.39 11.06
CA ARG A 94 -6.31 6.25 11.94
C ARG A 94 -7.59 5.52 11.55
N ASP A 95 -8.67 6.23 11.28
CA ASP A 95 -9.95 5.61 10.95
C ASP A 95 -9.89 4.92 9.58
N ALA A 96 -9.26 5.57 8.58
CA ALA A 96 -8.94 4.95 7.30
C ALA A 96 -8.05 3.70 7.47
N ALA A 97 -6.98 3.78 8.28
CA ALA A 97 -6.11 2.64 8.54
C ALA A 97 -6.84 1.45 9.17
N LYS A 98 -7.76 1.71 10.12
CA LYS A 98 -8.59 0.65 10.72
C LYS A 98 -9.50 0.01 9.67
N ALA A 99 -10.12 0.81 8.80
CA ALA A 99 -10.97 0.31 7.72
C ALA A 99 -10.16 -0.56 6.74
N ILE A 100 -9.01 -0.09 6.27
CA ILE A 100 -8.08 -0.83 5.39
C ILE A 100 -7.69 -2.17 6.02
N ILE A 101 -7.16 -2.16 7.26
CA ILE A 101 -6.72 -3.37 7.94
C ILE A 101 -7.90 -4.32 8.20
N GLY A 102 -9.09 -3.78 8.48
CA GLY A 102 -10.32 -4.54 8.63
C GLY A 102 -10.69 -5.29 7.34
N ALA A 103 -10.77 -4.57 6.23
CA ALA A 103 -11.08 -5.12 4.91
C ALA A 103 -10.06 -6.19 4.49
N TRP A 104 -8.77 -5.89 4.58
CA TRP A 104 -7.71 -6.82 4.19
C TRP A 104 -7.68 -8.06 5.08
N SER A 105 -8.04 -7.94 6.36
CA SER A 105 -8.15 -9.09 7.26
C SER A 105 -9.31 -10.01 6.89
N THR A 106 -10.41 -9.46 6.37
CA THR A 106 -11.56 -10.24 5.91
C THR A 106 -11.26 -10.95 4.59
N GLU A 107 -10.56 -10.27 3.68
CA GLU A 107 -10.17 -10.83 2.38
C GLU A 107 -9.13 -11.96 2.53
N LEU A 108 -8.23 -11.84 3.50
CA LEU A 108 -7.15 -12.80 3.69
C LEU A 108 -7.67 -14.12 4.30
N SER A 109 -7.75 -15.16 3.49
CA SER A 109 -8.23 -16.49 3.89
C SER A 109 -7.18 -17.42 4.53
N GLY A 110 -5.93 -16.96 4.68
CA GLY A 110 -4.81 -17.77 5.20
C GLY A 110 -3.72 -16.95 5.88
N GLU A 111 -2.56 -17.57 6.12
CA GLU A 111 -1.43 -16.90 6.78
C GLU A 111 -0.77 -15.84 5.90
N ARG A 112 -0.88 -15.99 4.58
CA ARG A 112 -0.27 -15.11 3.57
C ARG A 112 -1.12 -15.09 2.30
N GLY A 113 -1.21 -13.94 1.65
CA GLY A 113 -2.01 -13.75 0.44
C GLY A 113 -1.60 -12.50 -0.33
N VAL A 114 -2.27 -12.23 -1.45
CA VAL A 114 -2.08 -11.04 -2.27
C VAL A 114 -3.29 -10.14 -2.09
N ILE A 115 -3.05 -8.86 -1.80
CA ILE A 115 -4.07 -7.83 -1.71
C ILE A 115 -3.86 -6.84 -2.87
N LEU A 116 -4.97 -6.42 -3.48
CA LEU A 116 -4.98 -5.33 -4.44
C LEU A 116 -4.99 -4.01 -3.69
N MET A 117 -3.80 -3.42 -3.55
CA MET A 117 -3.61 -2.15 -2.84
C MET A 117 -3.93 -0.97 -3.77
N PRO A 118 -4.90 -0.10 -3.43
CA PRO A 118 -5.10 1.14 -4.18
C PRO A 118 -3.96 2.13 -3.96
N THR A 119 -3.84 3.05 -4.90
CA THR A 119 -2.89 4.17 -4.83
C THR A 119 -3.06 4.94 -3.51
N GLY A 120 -1.96 5.25 -2.83
CA GLY A 120 -1.95 6.04 -1.60
C GLY A 120 -2.31 5.27 -0.32
N ALA A 121 -2.71 3.99 -0.38
CA ALA A 121 -3.08 3.23 0.81
C ALA A 121 -1.94 3.13 1.85
N TYR A 122 -0.67 3.11 1.40
CA TYR A 122 0.48 3.09 2.29
C TYR A 122 0.55 4.32 3.20
N TYR A 123 0.10 5.48 2.74
CA TYR A 123 0.13 6.74 3.50
C TYR A 123 -0.81 6.68 4.71
N TYR A 124 -2.04 6.18 4.49
CA TYR A 124 -3.02 5.98 5.55
C TYR A 124 -2.51 5.04 6.64
N LEU A 125 -1.74 4.02 6.26
CA LEU A 125 -1.15 3.06 7.18
C LEU A 125 0.12 3.58 7.88
N ALA A 126 0.94 4.40 7.22
CA ALA A 126 2.18 4.93 7.76
C ALA A 126 1.98 5.88 8.94
N LYS A 127 0.98 6.76 8.87
CA LYS A 127 0.79 7.84 9.85
C LYS A 127 0.44 7.35 11.26
N PRO A 128 -0.48 6.38 11.45
CA PRO A 128 -0.71 5.78 12.75
C PRO A 128 0.54 5.09 13.33
N LEU A 129 1.37 4.45 12.50
CA LEU A 129 2.62 3.85 12.98
C LEU A 129 3.62 4.89 13.47
N TRP A 130 3.71 6.03 12.78
CA TRP A 130 4.54 7.13 13.24
C TRP A 130 4.09 7.59 14.63
N ALA A 131 2.78 7.82 14.82
CA ALA A 131 2.24 8.21 16.12
C ALA A 131 2.52 7.18 17.23
N CYS A 132 2.37 5.88 16.93
CA CYS A 132 2.71 4.78 17.84
C CYS A 132 4.21 4.75 18.18
N GLY A 133 5.06 4.89 17.16
CA GLY A 133 6.51 4.82 17.31
C GLY A 133 7.07 5.91 18.21
N VAL A 134 6.55 7.12 18.07
CA VAL A 134 6.94 8.21 18.94
C VAL A 134 6.59 7.90 20.41
N ARG A 135 5.42 7.28 20.67
CA ARG A 135 5.02 6.87 22.03
C ARG A 135 5.91 5.78 22.61
N VAL A 136 6.33 4.82 21.79
CA VAL A 136 7.25 3.74 22.21
C VAL A 136 8.54 4.31 22.80
N LYS A 137 9.11 5.36 22.18
CA LYS A 137 10.30 6.06 22.66
C LYS A 137 10.05 6.75 24.01
N GLN A 138 8.85 7.30 24.23
CA GLN A 138 8.51 8.04 25.44
C GLN A 138 8.16 7.16 26.64
N ASN A 139 7.50 6.01 26.42
CA ASN A 139 6.79 5.28 27.49
C ASN A 139 7.39 3.92 27.88
N LYS A 140 8.65 3.61 27.52
CA LYS A 140 9.25 2.28 27.76
C LYS A 140 8.27 1.15 27.39
N ALA A 141 7.74 1.22 26.17
CA ALA A 141 6.73 0.27 25.73
C ALA A 141 7.20 -1.19 25.92
N PRO A 142 6.27 -2.13 26.19
CA PRO A 142 6.61 -3.54 26.28
C PRO A 142 7.35 -4.01 25.00
N PRO A 143 8.33 -4.92 25.10
CA PRO A 143 9.07 -5.42 23.92
C PRO A 143 8.16 -5.90 22.79
N LYS A 144 7.02 -6.51 23.13
CA LYS A 144 6.05 -7.00 22.15
C LYS A 144 5.47 -5.89 21.26
N ILE A 145 5.29 -4.67 21.80
CA ILE A 145 4.81 -3.50 21.03
C ILE A 145 5.88 -3.04 20.03
N ILE A 146 7.16 -3.14 20.41
CA ILE A 146 8.28 -2.83 19.50
C ILE A 146 8.30 -3.84 18.35
N ASP A 147 8.14 -5.13 18.63
CA ASP A 147 8.08 -6.18 17.59
C ASP A 147 6.90 -5.96 16.64
N ASP A 148 5.72 -5.63 17.17
CA ASP A 148 4.53 -5.35 16.38
C ASP A 148 4.73 -4.10 15.50
N LEU A 149 5.39 -3.05 16.03
CA LEU A 149 5.72 -1.84 15.28
C LEU A 149 6.68 -2.12 14.12
N LEU A 150 7.73 -2.92 14.34
CA LEU A 150 8.68 -3.31 13.29
C LEU A 150 8.01 -4.18 12.22
N THR A 151 7.12 -5.08 12.64
CA THR A 151 6.32 -5.92 11.75
C THR A 151 5.43 -5.06 10.85
N ALA A 152 4.70 -4.11 11.44
CA ALA A 152 3.81 -3.21 10.71
C ALA A 152 4.58 -2.24 9.78
N ALA A 153 5.73 -1.72 10.22
CA ALA A 153 6.57 -0.84 9.42
C ALA A 153 7.15 -1.57 8.20
N SER A 154 7.45 -2.86 8.32
CA SER A 154 7.90 -3.70 7.22
C SER A 154 6.83 -3.84 6.13
N LEU A 155 5.55 -3.96 6.52
CA LEU A 155 4.43 -3.93 5.58
C LEU A 155 4.35 -2.57 4.85
N VAL A 156 4.38 -1.45 5.57
CA VAL A 156 4.33 -0.10 4.96
C VAL A 156 5.44 0.10 3.94
N LYS A 157 6.66 -0.33 4.27
CA LYS A 157 7.79 -0.27 3.34
C LYS A 157 7.51 -1.05 2.05
N ARG A 158 6.95 -2.25 2.17
CA ARG A 158 6.58 -3.10 1.03
C ARG A 158 5.49 -2.44 0.16
N LEU A 159 4.48 -1.85 0.80
CA LEU A 159 3.38 -1.15 0.12
C LEU A 159 3.90 0.07 -0.66
N LYS A 160 4.72 0.93 -0.02
CA LYS A 160 5.37 2.05 -0.70
C LYS A 160 6.20 1.57 -1.88
N SER A 161 7.02 0.54 -1.72
CA SER A 161 7.84 0.00 -2.80
C SER A 161 7.01 -0.58 -3.95
N ALA A 162 5.79 -1.08 -3.70
CA ALA A 162 4.92 -1.53 -4.76
C ALA A 162 4.38 -0.36 -5.60
N GLU A 163 4.04 0.76 -4.96
CA GLU A 163 3.50 1.93 -5.65
C GLU A 163 4.58 2.78 -6.35
N THR A 164 5.73 2.98 -5.71
CA THR A 164 6.80 3.86 -6.21
C THR A 164 7.94 3.12 -6.89
N GLY A 165 7.88 1.79 -6.94
CA GLY A 165 8.92 0.95 -7.52
C GLY A 165 8.54 0.42 -8.91
N ASP A 166 9.20 -0.65 -9.32
CA ASP A 166 9.00 -1.27 -10.64
C ASP A 166 7.89 -2.34 -10.65
N VAL A 167 7.09 -2.45 -9.59
CA VAL A 167 5.97 -3.40 -9.56
C VAL A 167 4.90 -2.89 -10.53
N PRO A 168 4.48 -3.70 -11.52
CA PRO A 168 3.48 -3.27 -12.47
C PRO A 168 2.14 -3.05 -11.76
N ALA A 169 1.58 -1.85 -11.93
CA ALA A 169 0.20 -1.59 -11.56
C ALA A 169 -0.75 -2.37 -12.49
N VAL A 170 -1.91 -2.74 -11.96
CA VAL A 170 -2.97 -3.41 -12.72
C VAL A 170 -4.27 -2.63 -12.59
N PHE A 171 -5.14 -2.77 -13.58
CA PHE A 171 -6.53 -2.31 -13.44
C PHE A 171 -7.36 -3.42 -12.81
N ALA A 172 -8.05 -3.10 -11.72
CA ALA A 172 -9.00 -4.00 -11.09
C ALA A 172 -10.38 -3.36 -11.09
N HIS A 173 -11.42 -4.19 -11.21
CA HIS A 173 -12.78 -3.72 -11.02
C HIS A 173 -12.97 -3.32 -9.56
N VAL A 174 -13.63 -2.18 -9.29
CA VAL A 174 -13.78 -1.64 -7.92
C VAL A 174 -14.40 -2.63 -6.94
N GLY A 175 -15.25 -3.54 -7.41
CA GLY A 175 -15.86 -4.60 -6.58
C GLY A 175 -14.90 -5.71 -6.13
N ASP A 176 -13.71 -5.82 -6.74
CA ASP A 176 -12.67 -6.80 -6.39
C ASP A 176 -11.58 -6.17 -5.50
N VAL A 177 -11.65 -4.86 -5.26
CA VAL A 177 -10.71 -4.13 -4.41
C VAL A 177 -11.29 -4.09 -2.99
N PRO A 178 -10.63 -4.71 -1.99
CA PRO A 178 -11.22 -4.83 -0.65
C PRO A 178 -11.50 -3.48 0.04
N MET A 179 -10.77 -2.44 -0.35
CA MET A 179 -10.94 -1.07 0.12
C MET A 179 -10.42 -0.15 -0.99
N THR A 180 -11.28 0.64 -1.62
CA THR A 180 -10.92 1.54 -2.74
C THR A 180 -10.32 2.87 -2.27
N SER A 181 -9.66 3.64 -3.16
CA SER A 181 -9.21 5.01 -2.83
C SER A 181 -10.35 5.93 -2.38
N GLY A 182 -11.49 5.87 -3.07
CA GLY A 182 -12.67 6.67 -2.71
C GLY A 182 -13.22 6.34 -1.32
N GLU A 183 -13.19 5.08 -0.91
CA GLU A 183 -13.59 4.67 0.44
C GLU A 183 -12.58 5.13 1.51
N MET A 184 -11.28 5.12 1.19
CA MET A 184 -10.24 5.58 2.12
C MET A 184 -10.36 7.07 2.40
N ASP A 185 -10.61 7.88 1.37
CA ASP A 185 -10.78 9.33 1.48
C ASP A 185 -12.07 9.72 2.22
N SER A 186 -13.04 8.82 2.28
CA SER A 186 -14.36 9.02 2.90
C SER A 186 -14.42 8.62 4.39
N CYS A 187 -13.33 8.06 4.92
CA CYS A 187 -13.16 7.79 6.35
C CYS A 187 -12.85 9.09 7.11
#